data_AF-A0A5I4KAN5-F1
#
_entry.id   AF-A0A5I4KAN5-F1
#
_cell.length_a   1.000
_cell.length_b   1.000
_cell.length_c   1.000
_cell.angle_alpha   90.00
_cell.angle_beta   90.00
_cell.angle_gamma   90.00
#
_symmetry.space_group_name_H-M   'P 1'
#
loop_
_entity.id
_entity.type
_entity.pdbx_description
1 polymer ?
#
loop_
_entity_poly.entity_id
_entity_poly.type
_entity_poly.pdbx_seq_one_letter_code
_entity_poly.pdbx_strand_id
1 'polypeptide(L)'
;MKMMRMYCPTCQAVARIGKTNRKHPQLYDVYCYCSNVECGHSFVMNVAFSHSVSPSALNGQGRVKELIDAIPPEEREKALKLLLAAQKNG
;
A
#
# COMPACT_ATOMS: atom_id res chain seq x y z
N MET A 1 -5.96 -5.79 -15.20
CA MET A 1 -5.99 -5.68 -13.73
C MET A 1 -5.51 -7.00 -13.13
N LYS A 2 -4.45 -7.03 -12.31
CA LYS A 2 -4.00 -8.27 -11.64
C LYS A 2 -4.75 -8.41 -10.32
N MET A 3 -5.40 -9.56 -10.11
CA MET A 3 -6.10 -9.89 -8.87
C MET A 3 -5.12 -10.55 -7.90
N MET A 4 -5.12 -10.14 -6.62
CA MET A 4 -4.33 -10.80 -5.58
C MET A 4 -4.82 -12.25 -5.42
N ARG A 5 -3.89 -13.21 -5.42
CA ARG A 5 -4.17 -14.63 -5.17
C ARG A 5 -3.49 -15.06 -3.88
N MET A 6 -4.21 -15.82 -3.06
CA MET A 6 -3.66 -16.52 -1.92
C MET A 6 -3.22 -17.92 -2.36
N TYR A 7 -2.13 -18.42 -1.79
CA TYR A 7 -1.61 -19.75 -2.08
C TYR A 7 -1.66 -20.61 -0.83
N CYS A 8 -1.99 -21.89 -1.00
CA CYS A 8 -2.01 -22.86 0.08
C CYS A 8 -0.58 -23.05 0.61
N PRO A 9 -0.35 -22.94 1.93
CA PRO A 9 0.99 -23.12 2.50
C PRO A 9 1.50 -24.56 2.39
N THR A 10 0.61 -25.54 2.18
CA THR A 10 0.96 -26.95 2.10
C THR A 10 1.30 -27.41 0.68
N CYS A 11 0.42 -27.15 -0.29
CA CYS A 11 0.58 -27.66 -1.67
C CYS A 11 0.84 -26.58 -2.71
N GLN A 12 0.92 -25.30 -2.32
CA GLN A 12 1.15 -24.15 -3.20
C GLN A 12 0.12 -23.93 -4.30
N ALA A 13 -0.96 -24.72 -4.34
CA ALA A 13 -2.11 -24.45 -5.21
C ALA A 13 -2.78 -23.12 -4.79
N VAL A 14 -3.46 -22.49 -5.76
CA VAL A 14 -4.25 -21.28 -5.49
C VAL A 14 -5.36 -21.61 -4.48
N ALA A 15 -5.67 -20.68 -3.59
CA ALA A 15 -6.79 -20.80 -2.67
C ALA A 15 -7.92 -19.83 -3.04
N ARG A 16 -9.16 -20.29 -2.86
CA ARG A 16 -10.37 -19.47 -2.95
C ARG A 16 -10.56 -18.72 -1.64
N ILE A 17 -10.80 -17.41 -1.71
CA ILE A 17 -11.14 -16.59 -0.55
C ILE A 17 -12.65 -16.73 -0.30
N GLY A 18 -13.04 -17.12 0.92
CA GLY A 18 -14.45 -17.23 1.31
C GLY A 18 -14.93 -16.02 2.09
N LYS A 19 -14.44 -15.86 3.32
CA LYS A 19 -14.83 -14.77 4.22
C LYS A 19 -13.62 -13.93 4.60
N THR A 20 -13.82 -12.61 4.67
CA THR A 20 -12.88 -11.67 5.26
C THR A 20 -13.46 -11.12 6.56
N ASN A 21 -12.72 -11.23 7.66
CA ASN A 21 -13.08 -10.68 8.96
C ASN A 21 -12.15 -9.50 9.28
N ARG A 22 -12.71 -8.30 9.44
CA ARG A 22 -11.93 -7.09 9.78
C ARG A 22 -11.71 -7.03 11.28
N LYS A 23 -10.45 -7.15 11.71
CA LYS A 23 -10.06 -7.02 13.12
C LYS A 23 -9.69 -5.58 13.51
N HIS A 24 -9.08 -4.86 12.58
CA HIS A 24 -8.63 -3.47 12.74
C HIS A 24 -8.81 -2.75 11.39
N PRO A 25 -8.83 -1.41 11.31
CA PRO A 25 -8.79 -0.71 10.03
C PRO A 25 -7.70 -1.11 9.05
N GLN A 26 -6.63 -1.74 9.54
CA GLN A 26 -5.46 -2.15 8.78
C GLN A 26 -5.13 -3.64 8.91
N LEU A 27 -5.97 -4.44 9.57
CA LEU A 27 -5.72 -5.87 9.78
C LEU A 27 -6.97 -6.69 9.55
N TYR A 28 -6.83 -7.73 8.74
CA TYR A 28 -7.91 -8.60 8.31
C TYR A 28 -7.49 -10.07 8.44
N ASP A 29 -8.40 -10.89 8.92
CA ASP A 29 -8.31 -12.34 8.78
C ASP A 29 -9.05 -12.76 7.51
N VAL A 30 -8.40 -13.52 6.65
CA VAL A 30 -8.94 -13.98 5.36
C VAL A 30 -9.00 -15.50 5.39
N TYR A 31 -10.23 -16.03 5.37
CA TYR A 31 -10.50 -17.46 5.36
C TYR A 31 -10.40 -17.98 3.93
N CYS A 32 -9.49 -18.94 3.73
CA CYS A 32 -9.08 -19.46 2.44
C CYS A 32 -9.32 -20.97 2.37
N TYR A 33 -9.72 -21.44 1.19
CA TYR A 33 -9.96 -22.84 0.88
C TYR A 33 -9.11 -23.24 -0.32
N CYS A 34 -8.23 -24.22 -0.15
CA CYS A 34 -7.36 -24.71 -1.21
C CYS A 34 -8.18 -25.17 -2.43
N SER A 35 -7.75 -24.82 -3.65
CA SER A 35 -8.42 -25.28 -4.87
C SER A 35 -8.07 -26.72 -5.23
N ASN A 36 -6.97 -27.26 -4.72
CA ASN A 36 -6.62 -28.66 -4.92
C ASN A 36 -7.50 -29.53 -4.00
N VAL A 37 -8.38 -30.31 -4.61
CA VAL A 37 -9.35 -31.18 -3.92
C VAL A 37 -8.65 -32.25 -3.09
N GLU A 38 -7.51 -32.77 -3.56
CA GLU A 38 -6.72 -33.74 -2.80
C GLU A 38 -6.06 -33.12 -1.57
N CYS A 39 -5.76 -31.81 -1.61
CA CYS A 39 -5.20 -31.11 -0.47
C CYS A 39 -6.28 -30.75 0.56
N GLY A 40 -7.45 -30.25 0.12
CA GLY A 40 -8.60 -29.95 0.99
C GLY A 40 -8.36 -28.90 2.09
N HIS A 41 -7.18 -28.28 2.15
CA HIS A 41 -6.76 -27.43 3.26
C HIS A 41 -7.65 -26.18 3.36
N SER A 42 -8.25 -25.98 4.53
CA SER A 42 -8.95 -24.75 4.93
C SER A 42 -8.10 -24.00 5.97
N PHE A 43 -7.74 -22.76 5.69
CA PHE A 43 -6.78 -22.00 6.51
C PHE A 43 -7.13 -20.51 6.58
N VAL A 44 -6.55 -19.80 7.54
CA VAL A 44 -6.74 -18.36 7.74
C VAL A 44 -5.42 -17.64 7.53
N MET A 45 -5.43 -16.61 6.68
CA MET A 45 -4.30 -15.71 6.45
C MET A 45 -4.55 -14.37 7.15
N ASN A 46 -3.53 -13.79 7.79
CA ASN A 46 -3.60 -12.42 8.27
C ASN A 46 -3.06 -11.48 7.19
N VAL A 47 -3.87 -10.52 6.76
CA VAL A 47 -3.50 -9.49 5.80
C VAL A 47 -3.47 -8.16 6.52
N ALA A 48 -2.29 -7.53 6.55
CA ALA A 48 -2.06 -6.28 7.25
C ALA A 48 -1.48 -5.21 6.33
N PHE A 49 -1.89 -3.95 6.52
CA PHE A 49 -1.14 -2.82 5.97
C PHE A 49 0.25 -2.79 6.59
N SER A 50 1.29 -2.64 5.75
CA SER A 50 2.67 -2.51 6.20
C SER A 50 3.11 -1.05 6.17
N HIS A 51 3.29 -0.50 4.97
CA HIS A 51 3.69 0.89 4.76
C HIS A 51 3.28 1.35 3.36
N SER A 52 3.24 2.66 3.15
CA SER A 52 2.97 3.27 1.85
C SER A 52 4.28 3.49 1.10
N VAL A 53 4.42 2.92 -0.11
CA VAL A 53 5.55 3.22 -0.99
C VAL A 53 5.40 4.60 -1.64
N SER A 54 4.18 4.95 -2.03
CA SER A 54 3.80 6.32 -2.39
C SER A 54 2.60 6.71 -1.54
N PRO A 55 2.71 7.72 -0.67
CA PRO A 55 1.60 8.14 0.18
C PRO A 55 0.44 8.71 -0.64
N SER A 56 -0.77 8.61 -0.07
CA SER A 56 -2.00 9.12 -0.68
C SER A 56 -1.93 10.62 -0.95
N ALA A 57 -2.39 11.05 -2.12
CA ALA A 57 -2.54 12.47 -2.45
C ALA A 57 -3.62 13.17 -1.61
N LEU A 58 -4.52 12.42 -0.97
CA LEU A 58 -5.48 12.96 0.00
C LEU A 58 -4.80 13.51 1.25
N ASN A 59 -3.56 13.11 1.52
CA ASN A 59 -2.73 13.66 2.60
C ASN A 59 -1.88 14.85 2.10
N GLY A 60 -2.28 15.48 0.98
CA GLY A 60 -1.44 16.29 0.07
C GLY A 60 -0.71 17.49 0.66
N GLN A 61 -1.07 17.98 1.84
CA GLN A 61 -0.32 19.05 2.51
C GLN A 61 0.97 18.54 3.18
N GLY A 62 1.03 17.25 3.53
CA GLY A 62 2.21 16.64 4.17
C GLY A 62 3.43 16.61 3.24
N ARG A 63 3.26 16.20 1.99
CA ARG A 63 4.40 16.02 1.06
C ARG A 63 5.09 17.33 0.71
N VAL A 64 4.35 18.42 0.49
CA VAL A 64 4.97 19.72 0.15
C VAL A 64 5.80 20.23 1.33
N LYS A 65 5.25 20.14 2.54
CA LYS A 65 5.97 20.57 3.75
C LYS A 65 7.18 19.68 4.05
N GLU A 66 7.02 18.35 3.97
CA GLU A 66 8.12 17.39 4.11
C GLU A 66 9.25 17.66 3.11
N LEU A 67 8.92 17.96 1.85
CA LEU A 67 9.91 18.33 0.83
C LEU A 67 10.60 19.65 1.17
N ILE A 68 9.87 20.66 1.64
CA ILE A 68 10.46 21.93 2.09
C ILE A 68 11.38 21.73 3.30
N ASP A 69 10.97 20.90 4.26
CA ASP A 69 11.75 20.59 5.46
C ASP A 69 13.01 19.79 5.12
N ALA A 70 12.96 18.94 4.09
CA ALA A 70 14.11 18.19 3.58
C ALA A 70 15.10 19.05 2.78
N ILE A 71 14.74 20.26 2.36
CA ILE A 71 15.66 21.17 1.66
C ILE A 71 16.59 21.84 2.70
N PRO A 72 17.92 21.67 2.57
CA PRO A 72 18.88 22.35 3.41
C PRO A 72 18.68 23.87 3.37
N PRO A 73 18.83 24.60 4.49
CA PRO A 73 18.54 26.03 4.57
C PRO A 73 19.17 26.87 3.45
N GLU A 74 20.40 26.54 3.06
CA GLU A 74 21.18 27.18 2.00
C GLU A 74 20.61 27.01 0.58
N GLU A 75 19.81 25.97 0.35
CA GLU A 75 19.22 25.68 -0.97
C GLU A 75 17.79 26.21 -1.12
N ARG A 76 17.18 26.68 -0.04
CA ARG A 76 15.77 27.14 -0.04
C ARG A 76 15.52 28.31 -0.99
N GLU A 77 16.49 29.22 -1.14
CA GLU A 77 16.35 30.35 -2.05
C GLU A 77 16.34 29.91 -3.52
N LYS A 78 17.13 28.89 -3.87
CA LYS A 78 17.13 28.29 -5.22
C LYS A 78 15.79 27.59 -5.47
N ALA A 79 15.30 26.81 -4.51
CA ALA A 79 14.00 26.15 -4.61
C ALA A 79 12.86 27.15 -4.80
N LEU A 80 12.87 28.28 -4.07
CA LEU A 80 11.89 29.35 -4.24
C LEU A 80 11.92 29.96 -5.64
N LYS A 81 13.11 30.23 -6.18
CA LYS A 81 13.25 30.76 -7.56
C LYS A 81 12.67 29.81 -8.61
N LEU A 82 12.88 28.50 -8.45
CA LEU A 82 12.30 27.49 -9.34
C LEU A 82 10.75 27.49 -9.30
N LEU A 83 10.17 27.58 -8.11
CA LEU A 83 8.71 27.66 -7.94
C LEU A 83 8.11 28.93 -8.56
N LEU A 84 8.76 30.08 -8.36
CA LEU A 84 8.34 31.36 -8.94
C LEU A 84 8.43 31.37 -10.47
N ALA A 85 9.45 30.70 -11.04
CA ALA A 85 9.55 30.54 -12.49
C ALA A 85 8.43 29.66 -13.04
N ALA A 86 8.05 28.60 -12.31
CA ALA A 86 6.95 27.72 -12.71
C ALA A 86 5.58 28.43 -12.72
N GLN A 87 5.34 29.39 -11.82
CA GLN A 87 4.09 30.17 -11.78
C GLN A 87 3.87 31.08 -12.99
N LYS A 88 4.94 31.52 -13.67
CA LYS A 88 4.82 32.42 -14.83
C LYS A 88 4.49 31.70 -16.14
N ASN A 89 4.54 30.38 -16.15
CA ASN A 89 4.41 29.53 -17.34
C ASN A 89 3.07 28.78 -17.42
N GLY A 90 2.13 29.04 -16.50
CA GLY A 90 0.77 28.49 -16.50
C GLY A 90 -0.26 29.62 -16.58
#